data_AF-A0A120DIZ2-F1
#
_entry.id   AF-A0A120DIZ2-F1
#
_cell.length_a   1.000
_cell.length_b   1.000
_cell.length_c   1.000
_cell.angle_alpha   90.00
_cell.angle_beta   90.00
_cell.angle_gamma   90.00
#
_symmetry.space_group_name_H-M   'P 1'
#
loop_
_entity.id
_entity.type
_entity.pdbx_description
1 polymer ?
#
loop_
_entity_poly.entity_id
_entity_poly.type
_entity_poly.pdbx_seq_one_letter_code
_entity_poly.pdbx_strand_id
1 'polypeptide(L)'
;MFRNKFIKLLTAATFAVVGIGTVNTISSTSTVQASAFHYLRKDHKLVTLGLGENLPVRNYTHGELVQKDDPKDENTYCDTISPLRTRGWKYINGIKYYNIPSQKHLGTTSAYIAAKYFTKKYNDMSYLTVYRVNSKIKALSDDMDNTDDGMWYGKGDIILVNNFSLWNHDKYVDTISPMQDGKHNADGWFTPQEANFGGELTHEDFKNHCSKASANTKFLLNHGEDWYTNSSLARGGMYHKGHFYKVYSR
;
A
#
# COMPACT_ATOMS: atom_id res chain seq x y z
N MET A 1 7.62 -30.36 -49.97
CA MET A 1 6.26 -30.38 -50.56
C MET A 1 5.32 -29.62 -49.63
N PHE A 2 5.02 -28.36 -49.95
CA PHE A 2 4.08 -27.52 -49.19
C PHE A 2 2.63 -27.95 -49.49
N ARG A 3 1.80 -28.21 -48.48
CA ARG A 3 0.35 -28.38 -48.63
C ARG A 3 -0.45 -27.79 -47.45
N ASN A 4 -1.21 -26.75 -47.80
CA ASN A 4 -2.52 -26.27 -47.33
C ASN A 4 -2.83 -26.21 -45.82
N LYS A 5 -2.90 -24.98 -45.25
CA LYS A 5 -4.05 -24.04 -45.25
C LYS A 5 -5.15 -24.44 -44.23
N PHE A 6 -4.97 -24.01 -42.98
CA PHE A 6 -6.07 -23.77 -42.05
C PHE A 6 -6.11 -22.28 -41.72
N ILE A 7 -6.88 -21.53 -42.50
CA ILE A 7 -7.35 -20.20 -42.11
C ILE A 7 -8.61 -20.44 -41.27
N LYS A 8 -8.53 -20.23 -39.96
CA LYS A 8 -9.72 -20.11 -39.11
C LYS A 8 -9.95 -18.65 -38.77
N LEU A 9 -10.75 -18.07 -39.66
CA LEU A 9 -11.76 -17.02 -39.48
C LEU A 9 -11.76 -16.30 -38.12
N LEU A 10 -11.34 -15.03 -38.15
CA LEU A 10 -11.58 -14.05 -37.10
C LEU A 10 -13.04 -13.59 -37.23
N THR A 11 -13.90 -13.96 -36.30
CA THR A 11 -15.29 -13.49 -36.28
C THR A 11 -15.29 -12.00 -35.92
N ALA A 12 -15.43 -11.15 -36.94
CA ALA A 12 -15.70 -9.72 -36.78
C ALA A 12 -17.10 -9.55 -36.17
N ALA A 13 -17.18 -8.99 -34.97
CA ALA A 13 -18.44 -8.50 -34.44
C ALA A 13 -18.75 -7.14 -35.09
N THR A 14 -19.82 -7.12 -35.86
CA THR A 14 -20.48 -5.96 -36.46
C THR A 14 -20.70 -4.84 -35.45
N PHE A 15 -20.14 -3.66 -35.74
CA PHE A 15 -20.57 -2.41 -35.12
C PHE A 15 -21.97 -2.07 -35.63
N ALA A 16 -22.93 -1.92 -34.72
CA ALA A 16 -24.22 -1.35 -35.02
C ALA A 16 -24.02 0.12 -35.40
N VAL A 17 -24.29 0.41 -36.68
CA VAL A 17 -24.44 1.75 -37.23
C VAL A 17 -25.64 2.42 -36.56
N VAL A 18 -25.40 3.44 -35.74
CA VAL A 18 -26.43 4.40 -35.34
C VAL A 18 -26.21 5.65 -36.18
N GLY A 19 -27.25 6.03 -36.93
CA GLY A 19 -27.19 6.97 -38.04
C GLY A 19 -26.54 8.32 -37.72
N ILE A 20 -25.64 8.73 -38.62
CA ILE A 20 -25.08 10.08 -38.67
C ILE A 20 -26.15 10.98 -39.29
N GLY A 21 -26.89 11.68 -38.45
CA GLY A 21 -27.61 12.88 -38.84
C GLY A 21 -26.63 14.05 -39.00
N THR A 22 -26.52 14.55 -40.23
CA THR A 22 -26.11 15.90 -40.63
C THR A 22 -24.86 16.52 -39.97
N VAL A 23 -23.85 16.71 -40.83
CA VAL A 23 -22.63 17.48 -40.64
C VAL A 23 -22.93 18.85 -40.02
N ASN A 24 -22.42 19.10 -38.82
CA ASN A 24 -22.12 20.45 -38.35
C ASN A 24 -20.65 20.48 -37.93
N THR A 25 -19.85 21.16 -38.73
CA THR A 25 -18.47 21.55 -38.46
C THR A 25 -18.43 22.39 -37.19
N ILE A 26 -18.08 21.77 -36.05
CA ILE A 26 -17.66 22.49 -34.85
C ILE A 26 -16.17 22.23 -34.67
N SER A 27 -15.40 23.28 -34.91
CA SER A 27 -13.98 23.39 -34.65
C SER A 27 -13.63 23.04 -33.21
N SER A 28 -12.61 22.19 -33.03
CA SER A 28 -11.78 22.13 -31.81
C SER A 28 -12.52 21.86 -30.50
N THR A 29 -13.35 20.81 -30.43
CA THR A 29 -13.70 20.21 -29.14
C THR A 29 -12.98 18.88 -29.03
N SER A 30 -12.08 18.77 -28.06
CA SER A 30 -11.55 17.49 -27.61
C SER A 30 -12.74 16.60 -27.25
N THR A 31 -13.07 15.65 -28.11
CA THR A 31 -14.10 14.66 -27.84
C THR A 31 -13.65 13.83 -26.65
N VAL A 32 -14.05 14.25 -25.44
CA VAL A 32 -13.88 13.46 -24.22
C VAL A 32 -14.76 12.24 -24.40
N GLN A 33 -14.17 11.15 -24.85
CA GLN A 33 -14.86 9.88 -24.99
C GLN A 33 -15.38 9.48 -23.60
N ALA A 34 -16.69 9.55 -23.40
CA ALA A 34 -17.34 9.15 -22.17
C ALA A 34 -17.07 7.65 -21.96
N SER A 35 -16.10 7.30 -21.11
CA SER A 35 -15.90 5.90 -20.76
C SER A 35 -17.07 5.42 -19.93
N ALA A 36 -17.70 4.34 -20.41
CA ALA A 36 -18.69 3.60 -19.62
C ALA A 36 -18.07 3.14 -18.30
N PHE A 37 -18.89 3.16 -17.24
CA PHE A 37 -18.52 2.59 -15.95
C PHE A 37 -18.86 1.10 -15.93
N HIS A 38 -17.92 0.28 -15.49
CA HIS A 38 -18.04 -1.17 -15.42
C HIS A 38 -18.11 -1.61 -13.96
N TYR A 39 -19.27 -2.11 -13.54
CA TYR A 39 -19.41 -2.71 -12.21
C TYR A 39 -18.67 -4.05 -12.11
N LEU A 40 -18.03 -4.30 -10.97
CA LEU A 40 -17.42 -5.60 -10.67
C LEU A 40 -18.46 -6.68 -10.37
N ARG A 41 -19.61 -6.27 -9.82
CA ARG A 41 -20.71 -7.14 -9.44
C ARG A 41 -22.02 -6.61 -10.01
N LYS A 42 -22.91 -7.52 -10.44
CA LYS A 42 -24.25 -7.17 -10.93
C LYS A 42 -25.14 -6.51 -9.89
N ASP A 43 -24.93 -6.80 -8.60
CA ASP A 43 -25.67 -6.20 -7.48
C ASP A 43 -25.07 -4.87 -6.99
N HIS A 44 -24.07 -4.34 -7.71
CA HIS A 44 -23.40 -3.07 -7.45
C HIS A 44 -22.81 -2.93 -6.03
N LYS A 45 -22.65 -4.04 -5.29
CA LYS A 45 -22.04 -4.03 -3.95
C LYS A 45 -20.56 -3.73 -4.02
N LEU A 46 -20.06 -3.13 -2.93
CA LEU A 46 -18.64 -2.84 -2.76
C LEU A 46 -17.83 -4.14 -2.65
N VAL A 47 -16.66 -4.14 -3.30
CA VAL A 47 -15.62 -5.16 -3.21
C VAL A 47 -14.39 -4.53 -2.59
N THR A 48 -13.81 -5.19 -1.59
CA THR A 48 -12.55 -4.76 -0.97
C THR A 48 -11.39 -4.96 -1.92
N LEU A 49 -10.58 -3.92 -2.10
CA LEU A 49 -9.31 -4.00 -2.84
C LEU A 49 -8.18 -4.37 -1.89
N GLY A 50 -8.06 -3.66 -0.76
CA GLY A 50 -6.98 -3.81 0.22
C GLY A 50 -6.81 -2.53 1.03
N LEU A 51 -5.68 -2.40 1.72
CA LEU A 51 -5.25 -1.14 2.32
C LEU A 51 -4.41 -0.36 1.29
N GLY A 52 -4.58 0.95 1.25
CA GLY A 52 -3.88 1.83 0.32
C GLY A 52 -3.13 2.91 1.08
N GLU A 53 -1.85 3.03 0.78
CA GLU A 53 -0.93 4.01 1.35
C GLU A 53 -0.20 4.71 0.21
N ASN A 54 -0.06 6.03 0.28
CA ASN A 54 0.66 6.85 -0.68
C ASN A 54 0.15 6.72 -2.14
N LEU A 55 -1.14 6.39 -2.32
CA LEU A 55 -1.70 6.10 -3.65
C LEU A 55 -2.23 7.37 -4.31
N PRO A 56 -1.77 7.74 -5.53
CA PRO A 56 -2.29 8.91 -6.26
C PRO A 56 -3.78 8.82 -6.55
N VAL A 57 -4.52 9.84 -6.12
CA VAL A 57 -5.96 9.93 -6.27
C VAL A 57 -6.32 11.02 -7.25
N ARG A 58 -7.20 10.67 -8.20
CA ARG A 58 -7.86 11.62 -9.07
C ARG A 58 -9.25 11.94 -8.53
N ASN A 59 -9.52 13.20 -8.21
CA ASN A 59 -10.79 13.64 -7.64
C ASN A 59 -11.61 14.48 -8.62
N TYR A 60 -12.92 14.25 -8.59
CA TYR A 60 -13.90 14.98 -9.37
C TYR A 60 -15.02 15.53 -8.50
N THR A 61 -15.45 16.76 -8.78
CA THR A 61 -16.61 17.40 -8.18
C THR A 61 -17.59 17.73 -9.28
N HIS A 62 -18.79 17.15 -9.23
CA HIS A 62 -19.83 17.30 -10.25
C HIS A 62 -19.35 16.99 -11.69
N GLY A 63 -18.41 16.05 -11.84
CA GLY A 63 -17.85 15.66 -13.13
C GLY A 63 -16.63 16.48 -13.58
N GLU A 64 -16.31 17.57 -12.89
CA GLU A 64 -15.13 18.39 -13.15
C GLU A 64 -13.92 17.89 -12.37
N LEU A 65 -12.77 17.84 -13.03
CA LEU A 65 -11.51 17.42 -12.42
C LEU A 65 -11.00 18.52 -11.48
N VAL A 66 -10.97 18.23 -10.17
CA VAL A 66 -10.46 19.18 -9.17
C VAL A 66 -9.07 18.80 -8.67
N GLN A 67 -8.67 17.53 -8.84
CA GLN A 67 -7.34 17.06 -8.45
C GLN A 67 -6.88 15.96 -9.40
N LYS A 68 -5.67 16.11 -9.92
CA LYS A 68 -5.01 15.06 -10.71
C LYS A 68 -4.38 14.03 -9.78
N ASP A 69 -4.35 12.80 -10.25
CA ASP A 69 -3.52 11.72 -9.71
C ASP A 69 -2.06 11.94 -10.10
N ASP A 70 -1.45 13.05 -9.66
CA ASP A 70 -0.06 13.33 -9.96
C ASP A 70 0.86 12.58 -8.99
N PRO A 71 1.63 11.58 -9.48
CA PRO A 71 2.57 10.85 -8.66
C PRO A 71 3.74 11.67 -8.08
N LYS A 72 3.83 12.97 -8.35
CA LYS A 72 4.87 13.85 -7.81
C LYS A 72 4.32 14.87 -6.81
N ASP A 73 3.00 14.95 -6.65
CA ASP A 73 2.36 15.89 -5.74
C ASP A 73 1.85 15.14 -4.52
N GLU A 74 2.57 15.29 -3.41
CA GLU A 74 2.28 14.64 -2.13
C GLU A 74 0.92 15.04 -1.55
N ASN A 75 0.38 16.19 -1.96
CA ASN A 75 -0.96 16.63 -1.55
C ASN A 75 -2.08 15.84 -2.23
N THR A 76 -1.75 14.90 -3.13
CA THR A 76 -2.74 14.19 -3.95
C THR A 76 -2.92 12.72 -3.62
N TYR A 77 -2.44 12.29 -2.46
CA TYR A 77 -2.40 10.89 -2.07
C TYR A 77 -3.53 10.46 -1.14
N CYS A 78 -3.85 9.18 -1.24
CA CYS A 78 -4.70 8.46 -0.31
C CYS A 78 -3.80 7.82 0.74
N ASP A 79 -3.91 8.31 1.97
CA ASP A 79 -3.39 7.65 3.16
C ASP A 79 -4.57 7.27 4.05
N THR A 80 -5.02 6.02 3.94
CA THR A 80 -6.15 5.55 4.74
C THR A 80 -5.83 4.25 5.45
N ILE A 81 -6.00 4.26 6.77
CA ILE A 81 -5.99 3.07 7.63
C ILE A 81 -7.21 2.17 7.34
N SER A 82 -8.25 2.71 6.69
CA SER A 82 -9.44 1.95 6.30
C SER A 82 -9.28 1.20 4.97
N PRO A 83 -9.81 -0.02 4.83
CA PRO A 83 -9.77 -0.75 3.56
C PRO A 83 -10.45 0.01 2.41
N LEU A 84 -9.72 0.16 1.32
CA LEU A 84 -10.24 0.67 0.06
C LEU A 84 -11.23 -0.32 -0.54
N ARG A 85 -12.37 0.22 -0.97
CA ARG A 85 -13.43 -0.56 -1.61
C ARG A 85 -13.86 0.10 -2.90
N THR A 86 -14.33 -0.70 -3.85
CA THR A 86 -14.82 -0.21 -5.13
C THR A 86 -16.09 -0.93 -5.56
N ARG A 87 -16.94 -0.26 -6.34
CA ARG A 87 -18.05 -0.90 -7.07
C ARG A 87 -17.64 -1.37 -8.46
N GLY A 88 -16.55 -0.82 -9.01
CA GLY A 88 -16.31 -0.87 -10.45
C GLY A 88 -15.18 0.04 -10.91
N TRP A 89 -14.95 0.02 -12.22
CA TRP A 89 -13.87 0.75 -12.86
C TRP A 89 -14.34 1.44 -14.14
N LYS A 90 -13.56 2.40 -14.62
CA LYS A 90 -13.72 2.98 -15.97
C LYS A 90 -12.37 3.31 -16.56
N TYR A 91 -12.30 3.56 -17.86
CA TYR A 91 -11.13 4.15 -18.50
C TYR A 91 -11.18 5.67 -18.42
N ILE A 92 -10.05 6.30 -18.19
CA ILE A 92 -9.90 7.76 -18.31
C ILE A 92 -8.60 7.97 -19.09
N ASN A 93 -8.69 8.57 -20.28
CA ASN A 93 -7.56 8.76 -21.19
C ASN A 93 -6.77 7.46 -21.44
N GLY A 94 -7.48 6.35 -21.71
CA GLY A 94 -6.88 5.04 -21.99
C GLY A 94 -6.35 4.27 -20.77
N ILE A 95 -6.37 4.85 -19.58
CA ILE A 95 -5.91 4.20 -18.34
C ILE A 95 -7.11 3.71 -17.53
N LYS A 96 -7.04 2.48 -17.00
CA LYS A 96 -8.09 1.90 -16.15
C LYS A 96 -8.00 2.44 -14.72
N TYR A 97 -9.11 2.91 -14.18
CA TYR A 97 -9.24 3.42 -12.80
C TYR A 97 -10.34 2.70 -12.04
N TYR A 98 -10.10 2.36 -10.78
CA TYR A 98 -11.16 1.97 -9.84
C TYR A 98 -11.80 3.21 -9.23
N ASN A 99 -13.13 3.21 -9.09
CA ASN A 99 -13.82 4.25 -8.33
C ASN A 99 -13.79 3.91 -6.83
N ILE A 100 -13.36 4.86 -6.01
CA ILE A 100 -13.23 4.69 -4.56
C ILE A 100 -14.22 5.62 -3.85
N PRO A 101 -15.44 5.15 -3.51
CA PRO A 101 -16.50 6.03 -3.01
C PRO A 101 -16.31 6.50 -1.57
N SER A 102 -15.39 5.90 -0.80
CA SER A 102 -15.16 6.23 0.61
C SER A 102 -14.09 7.31 0.84
N GLN A 103 -13.49 7.85 -0.21
CA GLN A 103 -12.43 8.87 -0.14
C GLN A 103 -13.01 10.29 -0.10
N LYS A 104 -14.06 10.52 0.71
CA LYS A 104 -14.72 11.83 0.82
C LYS A 104 -13.87 12.92 1.50
N HIS A 105 -12.60 12.64 1.80
CA HIS A 105 -11.68 13.50 2.55
C HIS A 105 -11.49 14.91 1.97
N LEU A 106 -11.99 15.20 0.76
CA LEU A 106 -11.84 16.49 0.09
C LEU A 106 -13.17 17.08 -0.44
N GLY A 107 -14.33 16.64 0.09
CA GLY A 107 -15.63 17.19 -0.33
C GLY A 107 -16.03 16.88 -1.78
N THR A 108 -15.40 15.88 -2.39
CA THR A 108 -15.55 15.54 -3.81
C THR A 108 -16.64 14.50 -4.06
N THR A 109 -17.19 14.52 -5.27
CA THR A 109 -18.28 13.61 -5.68
C THR A 109 -17.79 12.24 -6.14
N SER A 110 -16.53 12.13 -6.58
CA SER A 110 -15.96 10.86 -7.04
C SER A 110 -14.44 10.87 -6.96
N ALA A 111 -13.86 9.82 -6.39
CA ALA A 111 -12.43 9.57 -6.38
C ALA A 111 -12.08 8.34 -7.23
N TYR A 112 -10.91 8.38 -7.86
CA TYR A 112 -10.42 7.33 -8.74
C TYR A 112 -8.94 7.07 -8.50
N ILE A 113 -8.56 5.79 -8.40
CA ILE A 113 -7.16 5.35 -8.28
C ILE A 113 -6.83 4.44 -9.47
N ALA A 114 -5.69 4.67 -10.10
CA ALA A 114 -5.28 3.89 -11.26
C ALA A 114 -5.11 2.41 -10.89
N ALA A 115 -5.69 1.51 -11.68
CA ALA A 115 -5.71 0.07 -11.39
C ALA A 115 -4.31 -0.54 -11.32
N LYS A 116 -3.30 0.09 -11.95
CA LYS A 116 -1.88 -0.33 -11.91
C LYS A 116 -1.32 -0.40 -10.48
N TYR A 117 -1.84 0.42 -9.56
CA TYR A 117 -1.40 0.45 -8.16
C TYR A 117 -1.90 -0.76 -7.36
N PHE A 118 -2.87 -1.52 -7.86
CA PHE A 118 -3.38 -2.73 -7.22
C PHE A 118 -2.76 -4.01 -7.79
N THR A 119 -1.45 -3.96 -8.08
CA THR A 119 -0.68 -5.07 -8.68
C THR A 119 0.40 -5.56 -7.72
N LYS A 120 1.04 -6.70 -8.04
CA LYS A 120 2.09 -7.28 -7.19
C LYS A 120 3.25 -6.32 -6.91
N LYS A 121 3.63 -5.48 -7.88
CA LYS A 121 4.73 -4.50 -7.73
C LYS A 121 4.52 -3.57 -6.54
N TYR A 122 3.29 -3.11 -6.35
CA TYR A 122 2.90 -2.19 -5.27
C TYR A 122 2.42 -2.93 -4.03
N ASN A 123 2.53 -4.26 -4.01
CA ASN A 123 2.16 -5.13 -2.90
C ASN A 123 3.39 -5.88 -2.36
N ASP A 124 4.59 -5.54 -2.84
CA ASP A 124 5.78 -6.24 -2.43
C ASP A 124 6.25 -5.71 -1.09
N MET A 125 6.12 -6.52 -0.05
CA MET A 125 6.57 -6.21 1.30
C MET A 125 7.79 -7.07 1.69
N SER A 126 8.51 -7.62 0.72
CA SER A 126 9.69 -8.45 0.99
C SER A 126 10.82 -7.69 1.69
N TYR A 127 10.77 -6.36 1.68
CA TYR A 127 11.68 -5.51 2.43
C TYR A 127 11.38 -5.52 3.93
N LEU A 128 10.29 -6.12 4.41
CA LEU A 128 10.01 -6.25 5.85
C LEU A 128 10.12 -7.70 6.30
N THR A 129 10.69 -7.92 7.48
CA THR A 129 10.76 -9.25 8.11
C THR A 129 10.59 -9.13 9.64
N VAL A 130 9.85 -10.06 10.25
CA VAL A 130 9.74 -10.15 11.72
C VAL A 130 10.88 -11.00 12.29
N TYR A 131 11.54 -10.47 13.32
CA TYR A 131 12.64 -11.11 14.05
C TYR A 131 12.34 -11.21 15.55
N ARG A 132 13.07 -12.10 16.22
CA ARG A 132 13.11 -12.26 17.67
C ARG A 132 14.48 -11.89 18.19
N VAL A 133 14.52 -11.16 19.29
CA VAL A 133 15.74 -10.83 20.04
C VAL A 133 16.07 -11.98 21.00
N ASN A 134 17.28 -12.50 20.94
CA ASN A 134 17.74 -13.69 21.67
C ASN A 134 18.47 -13.34 22.98
N SER A 135 18.93 -12.10 23.12
CA SER A 135 19.64 -11.58 24.29
C SER A 135 19.53 -10.06 24.32
N LYS A 136 19.69 -9.46 25.51
CA LYS A 136 19.60 -8.01 25.67
C LYS A 136 20.63 -7.30 24.76
N ILE A 137 20.18 -6.29 24.03
CA ILE A 137 21.01 -5.51 23.12
C ILE A 137 20.57 -4.03 23.11
N LYS A 138 21.53 -3.11 22.98
CA LYS A 138 21.28 -1.68 22.83
C LYS A 138 21.22 -1.35 21.34
N ALA A 139 20.14 -0.73 20.88
CA ALA A 139 20.04 -0.14 19.56
C ALA A 139 20.46 1.33 19.60
N LEU A 140 21.02 1.81 18.49
CA LEU A 140 21.27 3.23 18.29
C LEU A 140 19.94 3.94 18.01
N SER A 141 19.73 5.13 18.57
CA SER A 141 18.60 6.00 18.23
C SER A 141 18.91 6.81 16.97
N ASP A 142 17.88 7.10 16.15
CA ASP A 142 18.00 7.90 14.92
C ASP A 142 18.61 9.30 15.15
N ASP A 143 18.45 9.87 16.35
CA ASP A 143 19.02 11.17 16.75
C ASP A 143 20.18 10.98 17.73
N MET A 144 21.40 10.89 17.20
CA MET A 144 22.64 10.86 17.97
C MET A 144 22.91 12.21 18.67
N ASP A 145 22.55 12.30 19.95
CA ASP A 145 23.43 12.91 20.95
C ASP A 145 23.81 11.81 21.95
N ASN A 146 25.10 11.69 22.28
CA ASN A 146 25.67 10.67 23.17
C ASN A 146 25.06 10.73 24.58
N THR A 147 23.86 10.18 24.77
CA THR A 147 23.27 9.97 26.09
C THR A 147 23.09 8.47 26.34
N ASP A 148 23.03 8.09 27.61
CA ASP A 148 22.77 6.70 28.00
C ASP A 148 21.34 6.23 27.66
N ASP A 149 20.56 7.07 26.97
CA ASP A 149 19.11 6.94 26.71
C ASP A 149 18.76 6.07 25.47
N GLY A 150 19.74 5.38 24.88
CA GLY A 150 19.52 4.51 23.72
C GLY A 150 18.52 3.37 24.02
N MET A 151 17.71 3.01 23.01
CA MET A 151 16.71 1.96 23.15
C MET A 151 17.33 0.60 23.48
N TRP A 152 16.71 -0.14 24.39
CA TRP A 152 17.14 -1.49 24.73
C TRP A 152 16.12 -2.52 24.27
N TYR A 153 16.58 -3.47 23.47
CA TYR A 153 15.81 -4.68 23.21
C TYR A 153 16.17 -5.73 24.24
N GLY A 154 15.15 -6.23 24.93
CA GLY A 154 15.19 -7.36 25.83
C GLY A 154 15.17 -8.70 25.10
N LYS A 155 15.57 -9.75 25.82
CA LYS A 155 15.45 -11.13 25.34
C LYS A 155 13.97 -11.50 25.19
N GLY A 156 13.59 -11.96 24.01
CA GLY A 156 12.24 -12.40 23.68
C GLY A 156 11.44 -11.38 22.87
N ASP A 157 11.93 -10.15 22.75
CA ASP A 157 11.28 -9.07 22.03
C ASP A 157 11.08 -9.42 20.55
N ILE A 158 9.98 -8.91 19.99
CA ILE A 158 9.64 -9.09 18.59
C ILE A 158 9.80 -7.75 17.89
N ILE A 159 10.73 -7.70 16.95
CA ILE A 159 11.04 -6.52 16.16
C ILE A 159 10.69 -6.74 14.70
N LEU A 160 10.31 -5.68 14.00
CA LEU A 160 10.18 -5.64 12.56
C LEU A 160 11.47 -5.05 11.99
N VAL A 161 12.05 -5.71 10.99
CA VAL A 161 13.29 -5.29 10.35
C VAL A 161 12.97 -4.86 8.95
N ASN A 162 13.48 -3.69 8.58
CA ASN A 162 13.47 -3.22 7.22
C ASN A 162 14.77 -3.62 6.52
N ASN A 163 14.68 -4.60 5.62
CA ASN A 163 15.78 -5.17 4.85
C ASN A 163 16.27 -4.25 3.72
N PHE A 164 15.52 -3.19 3.38
CA PHE A 164 15.94 -2.13 2.47
C PHE A 164 16.07 -0.88 3.33
N SER A 165 17.27 -0.59 3.84
CA SER A 165 17.47 0.58 4.70
C SER A 165 16.84 1.82 4.04
N LEU A 166 15.78 2.35 4.66
CA LEU A 166 15.02 3.49 4.11
C LEU A 166 15.78 4.81 4.36
N TRP A 167 16.76 4.76 5.25
CA TRP A 167 17.43 5.91 5.86
C TRP A 167 18.91 6.00 5.51
N ASN A 168 19.33 5.32 4.43
CA ASN A 168 20.64 5.50 3.79
C ASN A 168 21.84 4.89 4.52
N HIS A 169 21.70 3.65 5.03
CA HIS A 169 22.82 2.96 5.67
C HIS A 169 22.95 1.49 5.22
N ASP A 170 23.78 1.23 4.21
CA ASP A 170 24.40 -0.10 3.99
C ASP A 170 25.21 -0.59 5.23
N LYS A 171 25.32 0.25 6.26
CA LYS A 171 26.09 0.04 7.47
C LYS A 171 25.29 -0.59 8.60
N TYR A 172 23.98 -0.36 8.65
CA TYR A 172 23.13 -0.74 9.78
C TYR A 172 21.89 -1.52 9.35
N VAL A 173 21.27 -2.18 10.31
CA VAL A 173 20.00 -2.88 10.20
C VAL A 173 18.93 -2.03 10.87
N ASP A 174 18.03 -1.47 10.06
CA ASP A 174 16.90 -0.66 10.54
C ASP A 174 15.87 -1.58 11.22
N THR A 175 15.66 -1.37 12.51
CA THR A 175 14.73 -2.14 13.33
C THR A 175 13.61 -1.25 13.84
N ILE A 176 12.44 -1.84 14.02
CA ILE A 176 11.24 -1.19 14.53
C ILE A 176 10.71 -2.07 15.65
N SER A 177 10.50 -1.50 16.83
CA SER A 177 9.99 -2.22 18.00
C SER A 177 8.61 -1.70 18.42
N PRO A 178 7.69 -2.56 18.89
CA PRO A 178 6.42 -2.10 19.44
C PRO A 178 6.68 -1.58 20.86
N MET A 179 6.72 -0.27 21.06
CA MET A 179 7.02 0.34 22.38
C MET A 179 5.90 0.17 23.42
N GLN A 180 4.78 -0.44 23.05
CA GLN A 180 3.55 -0.43 23.83
C GLN A 180 3.53 -1.38 25.03
N ASP A 181 4.60 -2.16 25.27
CA ASP A 181 4.64 -3.14 26.37
C ASP A 181 5.33 -2.63 27.65
N GLY A 182 5.92 -1.43 27.62
CA GLY A 182 6.58 -0.78 28.77
C GLY A 182 7.89 -1.41 29.22
N LYS A 183 8.46 -2.39 28.49
CA LYS A 183 9.67 -3.13 28.89
C LYS A 183 10.97 -2.69 28.22
N HIS A 184 10.86 -1.84 27.20
CA HIS A 184 11.96 -1.56 26.26
C HIS A 184 12.80 -0.30 26.60
N ASN A 185 12.51 0.39 27.71
CA ASN A 185 13.27 1.54 28.20
C ASN A 185 13.71 1.34 29.65
N ALA A 186 14.93 1.80 29.97
CA ALA A 186 15.52 1.65 31.29
C ALA A 186 14.70 2.30 32.42
N ASP A 187 13.95 3.36 32.13
CA ASP A 187 13.35 4.23 33.16
C ASP A 187 11.87 4.60 32.92
N GLY A 188 11.10 3.78 32.19
CA GLY A 188 9.69 4.10 31.91
C GLY A 188 9.49 5.39 31.09
N TRP A 189 10.55 5.83 30.42
CA TRP A 189 10.74 7.15 29.82
C TRP A 189 9.76 7.51 28.69
N PHE A 190 9.02 6.54 28.15
CA PHE A 190 8.29 6.76 26.90
C PHE A 190 6.96 6.03 26.89
N THR A 191 5.87 6.79 27.04
CA THR A 191 4.51 6.40 26.65
C THR A 191 4.08 7.24 25.47
N PRO A 192 4.52 6.94 24.23
CA PRO A 192 3.86 7.50 23.08
C PRO A 192 2.57 6.69 22.86
N GLN A 193 1.46 7.40 22.85
CA GLN A 193 0.23 6.89 22.26
C GLN A 193 0.55 6.54 20.80
N GLU A 194 0.33 5.27 20.44
CA GLU A 194 0.31 4.77 19.04
C GLU A 194 1.64 4.66 18.26
N ALA A 195 2.80 5.12 18.75
CA ALA A 195 4.03 5.09 17.95
C ALA A 195 4.87 3.79 18.08
N ASN A 196 5.26 3.23 16.92
CA ASN A 196 6.43 2.36 16.83
C ASN A 196 7.68 3.21 16.71
N PHE A 197 8.82 2.73 17.21
CA PHE A 197 10.07 3.48 17.17
C PHE A 197 11.16 2.73 16.43
N GLY A 198 11.91 3.49 15.64
CA GLY A 198 13.05 3.02 14.86
C GLY A 198 14.32 2.97 15.71
N GLY A 199 15.12 1.92 15.56
CA GLY A 199 16.46 1.87 16.10
C GLY A 199 17.38 1.14 15.14
N GLU A 200 18.66 1.43 15.21
CA GLU A 200 19.65 0.83 14.31
C GLU A 200 20.54 -0.16 15.07
N LEU A 201 20.86 -1.28 14.41
CA LEU A 201 21.86 -2.24 14.89
C LEU A 201 22.98 -2.40 13.88
N THR A 202 24.20 -2.64 14.35
CA THR A 202 25.25 -3.12 13.45
C THR A 202 24.85 -4.49 12.90
N HIS A 203 25.36 -4.83 11.71
CA HIS A 203 25.11 -6.14 11.11
C HIS A 203 25.60 -7.29 11.99
N GLU A 204 26.73 -7.10 12.69
CA GLU A 204 27.30 -8.09 13.60
C GLU A 204 26.40 -8.29 14.82
N ASP A 205 26.01 -7.20 15.47
CA ASP A 205 25.10 -7.19 16.59
C ASP A 205 23.78 -7.88 16.27
N PHE A 206 23.16 -7.49 15.15
CA PHE A 206 21.93 -8.11 14.69
C PHE A 206 22.08 -9.61 14.46
N LYS A 207 23.18 -10.04 13.83
CA LYS A 207 23.45 -11.45 13.56
C LYS A 207 23.68 -12.25 14.85
N ASN A 208 24.33 -11.67 15.84
CA ASN A 208 24.67 -12.33 17.10
C ASN A 208 23.49 -12.38 18.06
N HIS A 209 22.61 -11.38 18.00
CA HIS A 209 21.58 -11.18 19.02
C HIS A 209 20.14 -11.35 18.52
N CYS A 210 19.92 -11.50 17.21
CA CYS A 210 18.57 -11.67 16.64
C CYS A 210 18.47 -12.94 15.78
N SER A 211 17.26 -13.49 15.69
CA SER A 211 16.94 -14.60 14.78
C SER A 211 15.59 -14.40 14.12
N LYS A 212 15.45 -14.86 12.87
CA LYS A 212 14.20 -14.71 12.13
C LYS A 212 13.07 -15.38 12.90
N ALA A 213 11.98 -14.66 13.12
CA ALA A 213 10.85 -15.19 13.85
C ALA A 213 10.08 -16.23 13.02
N SER A 214 9.27 -17.05 13.70
CA SER A 214 8.41 -18.03 13.03
C SER A 214 7.40 -17.34 12.07
N ALA A 215 6.83 -18.11 11.15
CA ALA A 215 5.88 -17.61 10.14
C ALA A 215 4.68 -16.84 10.74
N ASN A 216 4.26 -17.18 11.96
CA ASN A 216 3.05 -16.66 12.60
C ASN A 216 3.33 -15.80 13.83
N THR A 217 4.60 -15.53 14.15
CA THR A 217 4.94 -14.60 15.23
C THR A 217 4.44 -13.21 14.86
N LYS A 218 3.69 -12.57 15.78
CA LYS A 218 3.08 -11.27 15.55
C LYS A 218 4.00 -10.14 15.99
N PHE A 219 4.25 -9.21 15.08
CA PHE A 219 4.69 -7.86 15.41
C PHE A 219 3.46 -6.96 15.45
N LEU A 220 3.18 -6.33 16.58
CA LEU A 220 1.95 -5.58 16.83
C LEU A 220 2.11 -4.09 16.48
N LEU A 221 1.06 -3.48 15.97
CA LEU A 221 0.90 -2.04 15.73
C LEU A 221 -0.44 -1.59 16.32
N ASN A 222 -0.62 -0.27 16.50
CA ASN A 222 -1.92 0.34 16.81
C ASN A 222 -2.68 -0.36 17.95
N HIS A 223 -2.04 -0.52 19.12
CA HIS A 223 -2.65 -1.17 20.30
C HIS A 223 -3.03 -2.64 20.07
N GLY A 224 -2.34 -3.30 19.14
CA GLY A 224 -2.57 -4.70 18.79
C GLY A 224 -3.77 -4.94 17.87
N GLU A 225 -4.46 -3.88 17.43
CA GLU A 225 -5.50 -4.01 16.40
C GLU A 225 -4.90 -4.45 15.06
N ASP A 226 -3.66 -4.04 14.81
CA ASP A 226 -2.94 -4.26 13.57
C ASP A 226 -1.68 -5.08 13.82
N TRP A 227 -1.35 -6.01 12.92
CA TRP A 227 -0.11 -6.76 13.05
C TRP A 227 0.44 -7.33 11.75
N TYR A 228 1.76 -7.49 11.75
CA TYR A 228 2.49 -8.25 10.75
C TYR A 228 2.91 -9.62 11.29
N THR A 229 3.05 -10.56 10.37
CA THR A 229 3.73 -11.84 10.58
C THR A 229 4.59 -12.12 9.36
N ASN A 230 5.61 -12.96 9.48
CA ASN A 230 6.39 -13.36 8.30
C ASN A 230 5.52 -13.99 7.18
N SER A 231 4.42 -14.69 7.53
CA SER A 231 3.47 -15.22 6.55
C SER A 231 2.63 -14.13 5.86
N SER A 232 2.24 -13.07 6.56
CA SER A 232 1.47 -11.97 5.98
C SER A 232 2.36 -11.11 5.08
N LEU A 233 3.59 -10.85 5.50
CA LEU A 233 4.61 -10.11 4.73
C LEU A 233 4.97 -10.84 3.43
N ALA A 234 5.17 -12.16 3.47
CA ALA A 234 5.38 -12.98 2.26
C ALA A 234 4.18 -12.95 1.29
N ARG A 235 2.98 -12.65 1.82
CA ARG A 235 1.76 -12.45 1.05
C ARG A 235 1.49 -10.97 0.77
N GLY A 236 2.41 -10.04 1.03
CA GLY A 236 2.23 -8.61 0.76
C GLY A 236 1.06 -8.00 1.51
N GLY A 237 0.91 -8.32 2.79
CA GLY A 237 -0.22 -7.84 3.56
C GLY A 237 -0.05 -7.90 5.07
N MET A 238 -1.09 -7.41 5.73
CA MET A 238 -1.19 -7.30 7.19
C MET A 238 -2.52 -7.80 7.68
N TYR A 239 -2.62 -7.97 8.99
CA TYR A 239 -3.90 -8.12 9.65
C TYR A 239 -4.31 -6.76 10.21
N HIS A 240 -5.55 -6.36 9.93
CA HIS A 240 -6.21 -5.20 10.50
C HIS A 240 -7.52 -5.67 11.16
N LYS A 241 -7.65 -5.48 12.47
CA LYS A 241 -8.80 -5.90 13.27
C LYS A 241 -9.16 -7.37 13.07
N GLY A 242 -8.17 -8.25 13.03
CA GLY A 242 -8.38 -9.70 12.84
C GLY A 242 -8.55 -10.18 11.40
N HIS A 243 -8.61 -9.28 10.42
CA HIS A 243 -8.79 -9.64 9.02
C HIS A 243 -7.54 -9.37 8.20
N PHE A 244 -7.18 -10.30 7.32
CA PHE A 244 -6.06 -10.13 6.40
C PHE A 244 -6.43 -9.20 5.24
N TYR A 245 -5.58 -8.20 5.00
CA TYR A 245 -5.67 -7.31 3.84
C TYR A 245 -4.34 -7.27 3.08
N LYS A 246 -4.44 -7.25 1.75
CA LYS A 246 -3.33 -6.86 0.89
C LYS A 246 -3.03 -5.38 1.12
N VAL A 247 -1.76 -5.03 1.27
CA VAL A 247 -1.31 -3.63 1.38
C VAL A 247 -0.80 -3.19 0.02
N TYR A 248 -1.26 -2.02 -0.44
CA TYR A 248 -0.80 -1.42 -1.68
C TYR A 248 -0.15 -0.07 -1.37
N SER A 249 1.16 0.02 -1.58
CA SER A 249 1.97 1.20 -1.31
C SER A 249 2.82 1.55 -2.53
N ARG A 250 3.17 2.83 -2.67
CA ARG A 250 3.90 3.37 -3.82
C ARG A 250 5.21 4.04 -3.40
#